data_AF-W2SM02-F1
#
_entry.id   AF-W2SM02-F1
#
_cell.length_a   1.000
_cell.length_b   1.000
_cell.length_c   1.000
_cell.angle_alpha   90.00
_cell.angle_beta   90.00
_cell.angle_gamma   90.00
#
_symmetry.space_group_name_H-M   'P 1'
#
loop_
_entity.id
_entity.type
_entity.pdbx_description
1 polymer ?
#
loop_
_entity_poly.entity_id
_entity_poly.type
_entity_poly.pdbx_seq_one_letter_code
_entity_poly.pdbx_strand_id
1 'polypeptide(L)'
;MELMFTFCVAGVAFFISCKMIKILRFNRRIAILADTLNYAGVSIIDFAVVFFLIFFAFNVTLYCLLWDKLQSYKSAIATFETTTAGMLGKFVVADMFRISMLASIIFMMFMYTGTLFLINIFVMIVLFEFEQVRNDSSRQTNEYELIDHIQTKLLHSVGMFGRENLPACYVPDTLKDCKHLEILTAKQAKYFQKNLICGCVKFSTPYLSPGIFVETDAPQKYLKIG
;
A
#
# COMPACT_ATOMS: atom_id res chain seq x y z
N MET A 1 3.56 -17.45 -40.43
CA MET A 1 2.43 -18.03 -39.68
C MET A 1 2.88 -18.47 -38.29
N GLU A 2 3.96 -19.24 -38.17
CA GLU A 2 4.56 -19.67 -36.88
C GLU A 2 4.75 -18.55 -35.84
N LEU A 3 5.36 -17.42 -36.20
CA LEU A 3 5.62 -16.32 -35.25
C LEU A 3 4.33 -15.73 -34.64
N MET A 4 3.30 -15.53 -35.46
CA MET A 4 2.03 -14.98 -34.98
C MET A 4 1.33 -15.98 -34.05
N PHE A 5 1.39 -17.28 -34.37
CA PHE A 5 0.87 -18.33 -33.52
C PHE A 5 1.56 -18.36 -32.16
N THR A 6 2.91 -18.27 -32.12
CA THR A 6 3.66 -18.20 -30.86
C THR A 6 3.30 -16.96 -30.03
N PHE A 7 3.12 -15.79 -30.64
CA PHE A 7 2.66 -14.59 -29.92
C PHE A 7 1.25 -14.77 -29.34
N CYS A 8 0.34 -15.41 -30.07
CA CYS A 8 -1.00 -15.71 -29.57
C CYS A 8 -0.96 -16.69 -28.38
N VAL A 9 -0.20 -17.78 -28.49
CA VAL A 9 -0.05 -18.77 -27.41
C VAL A 9 0.60 -18.14 -26.17
N ALA A 10 1.65 -17.34 -26.35
CA ALA A 10 2.28 -16.60 -25.26
C ALA A 10 1.31 -15.62 -24.57
N GLY A 11 0.49 -14.91 -25.36
CA GLY A 11 -0.55 -14.03 -24.84
C GLY A 11 -1.58 -14.80 -24.00
N VAL A 12 -2.10 -15.92 -24.51
CA VAL A 12 -3.04 -16.77 -23.77
C VAL A 12 -2.42 -17.31 -22.49
N ALA A 13 -1.18 -17.81 -22.54
CA ALA A 13 -0.45 -18.28 -21.38
C ALA A 13 -0.29 -17.17 -20.33
N PHE A 14 0.07 -15.95 -20.75
CA PHE A 14 0.17 -14.78 -19.87
C PHE A 14 -1.17 -14.45 -19.20
N PHE A 15 -2.28 -14.43 -19.93
CA PHE A 15 -3.61 -14.19 -19.35
C PHE A 15 -4.02 -15.28 -18.36
N ILE A 16 -3.68 -16.54 -18.64
CA ILE A 16 -3.90 -17.66 -17.70
C ILE A 16 -3.08 -17.44 -16.42
N SER A 17 -1.81 -17.04 -16.54
CA SER A 17 -0.98 -16.70 -15.37
C SER A 17 -1.56 -15.54 -14.56
N CYS A 18 -2.02 -14.46 -15.20
CA CYS A 18 -2.72 -13.37 -14.52
C CYS A 18 -4.00 -13.85 -13.80
N LYS A 19 -4.76 -14.77 -14.42
CA LYS A 19 -5.96 -15.36 -13.82
C LYS A 19 -5.60 -16.25 -12.62
N MET A 20 -4.48 -16.97 -12.66
CA MET A 20 -3.99 -17.73 -11.51
C MET A 20 -3.68 -16.83 -10.30
N ILE A 21 -3.13 -15.64 -10.52
CA ILE A 21 -2.89 -14.67 -9.42
C ILE A 21 -4.20 -14.29 -8.72
N LYS A 22 -5.32 -14.17 -9.47
CA LYS A 22 -6.64 -13.93 -8.88
C LYS A 22 -7.16 -15.12 -8.05
N ILE A 23 -6.84 -16.35 -8.44
CA ILE A 23 -7.19 -17.56 -7.68
C ILE A 23 -6.40 -17.61 -6.36
N LEU A 24 -5.15 -17.14 -6.35
CA LEU A 24 -4.33 -17.07 -5.12
C LEU A 24 -4.84 -16.06 -4.08
N ARG A 25 -5.83 -15.22 -4.42
CA ARG A 25 -6.50 -14.32 -3.48
C ARG A 25 -7.28 -15.05 -2.37
N PHE A 26 -7.42 -16.38 -2.44
CA PHE A 26 -7.88 -17.19 -1.30
C PHE A 26 -6.94 -17.15 -0.09
N ASN A 27 -5.69 -16.69 -0.26
CA ASN A 27 -4.80 -16.41 0.87
C ASN A 27 -5.06 -15.01 1.43
N ARG A 28 -5.41 -14.93 2.72
CA ARG A 28 -5.55 -13.69 3.52
C ARG A 28 -4.48 -12.64 3.22
N ARG A 29 -3.20 -13.04 3.12
CA ARG A 29 -2.11 -12.07 2.87
C ARG A 29 -2.19 -11.45 1.48
N ILE A 30 -2.58 -12.24 0.47
CA ILE A 30 -2.68 -11.82 -0.93
C ILE A 30 -3.98 -11.03 -1.15
N ALA A 31 -5.07 -11.39 -0.46
CA ALA A 31 -6.33 -10.64 -0.47
C ALA A 31 -6.16 -9.20 -0.01
N ILE A 32 -5.52 -8.99 1.15
CA ILE A 32 -5.29 -7.64 1.69
C ILE A 32 -4.45 -6.81 0.71
N LEU A 33 -3.39 -7.38 0.13
CA LEU A 33 -2.57 -6.69 -0.86
C LEU A 33 -3.38 -6.30 -2.12
N ALA A 34 -4.24 -7.19 -2.61
CA ALA A 34 -5.06 -6.93 -3.79
C ALA A 34 -6.13 -5.86 -3.55
N ASP A 35 -6.75 -5.86 -2.36
CA ASP A 35 -7.74 -4.85 -1.99
C ASP A 35 -7.09 -3.50 -1.74
N THR A 36 -5.89 -3.48 -1.14
CA THR A 36 -5.06 -2.27 -1.08
C THR A 36 -4.78 -1.73 -2.47
N LEU A 37 -4.32 -2.58 -3.40
CA LEU A 37 -3.95 -2.13 -4.74
C LEU A 37 -5.14 -1.60 -5.54
N ASN A 38 -6.34 -2.15 -5.33
CA ASN A 38 -7.57 -1.64 -5.94
C ASN A 38 -8.00 -0.30 -5.33
N TYR A 39 -7.87 -0.13 -4.01
CA TYR A 39 -8.20 1.12 -3.33
C TYR A 39 -7.20 2.24 -3.69
N ALA A 40 -5.91 1.92 -3.59
CA ALA A 40 -4.81 2.78 -4.02
C ALA A 40 -4.84 3.07 -5.52
N GLY A 41 -5.46 2.19 -6.31
CA GLY A 41 -5.47 2.25 -7.77
C GLY A 41 -5.98 3.57 -8.31
N VAL A 42 -7.00 4.17 -7.67
CA VAL A 42 -7.55 5.47 -8.10
C VAL A 42 -6.51 6.57 -7.91
N SER A 43 -5.91 6.69 -6.72
CA SER A 43 -4.85 7.66 -6.42
C SER A 43 -3.59 7.45 -7.27
N ILE A 44 -3.24 6.20 -7.55
CA ILE A 44 -2.07 5.83 -8.38
C ILE A 44 -2.29 6.25 -9.83
N ILE A 45 -3.50 6.13 -10.38
CA ILE A 45 -3.80 6.53 -11.76
C ILE A 45 -3.63 8.04 -11.93
N ASP A 46 -4.13 8.84 -10.99
CA ASP A 46 -4.00 10.30 -11.03
C ASP A 46 -2.52 10.74 -11.02
N PHE A 47 -1.70 10.11 -10.16
CA PHE A 47 -0.26 10.33 -10.16
C PHE A 47 0.43 9.82 -11.44
N ALA A 48 -0.01 8.68 -11.97
CA ALA A 48 0.57 8.08 -13.17
C ALA A 48 0.42 8.99 -14.39
N VAL A 49 -0.68 9.73 -14.52
CA VAL A 49 -0.87 10.69 -15.62
C VAL A 49 0.22 11.77 -15.60
N VAL A 50 0.48 12.36 -14.43
CA VAL A 50 1.54 13.38 -14.27
C VAL A 50 2.92 12.78 -14.50
N PHE A 51 3.16 11.58 -13.97
CA PHE A 51 4.40 10.82 -14.18
C PHE A 51 4.69 10.61 -15.68
N PHE A 52 3.72 10.08 -16.43
CA PHE A 52 3.90 9.82 -17.85
C PHE A 52 4.08 11.11 -18.66
N LEU A 53 3.42 12.20 -18.30
CA LEU A 53 3.59 13.49 -18.97
C LEU A 53 5.05 13.97 -18.86
N ILE A 54 5.60 13.98 -17.66
CA ILE A 54 7.00 14.39 -17.42
C ILE A 54 7.95 13.40 -18.11
N PHE A 55 7.70 12.10 -17.97
CA PHE A 55 8.52 11.06 -18.58
C PHE A 55 8.56 11.19 -20.10
N PHE A 56 7.41 11.36 -20.77
CA PHE A 56 7.36 11.55 -22.21
C PHE A 56 8.02 12.86 -22.65
N ALA A 57 7.88 13.96 -21.90
CA ALA A 57 8.55 15.22 -22.22
C ALA A 57 10.07 15.07 -22.27
N PHE A 58 10.66 14.36 -21.30
CA PHE A 58 12.10 14.06 -21.31
C PHE A 58 12.48 13.08 -22.42
N ASN A 59 11.69 12.03 -22.66
CA ASN A 59 11.95 11.06 -23.72
C ASN A 59 11.92 11.70 -25.11
N VAL A 60 10.96 12.57 -25.40
CA VAL A 60 10.88 13.29 -26.69
C VAL A 60 12.08 14.22 -26.84
N THR A 61 12.47 14.93 -25.77
CA THR A 61 13.65 15.82 -25.79
C THR A 61 14.93 15.03 -26.08
N LEU A 62 15.15 13.91 -25.41
CA LEU A 62 16.30 13.04 -25.64
C LEU A 62 16.26 12.38 -27.02
N TYR A 63 15.09 11.95 -27.49
CA TYR A 63 14.92 11.42 -28.84
C TYR A 63 15.34 12.45 -29.89
N CYS A 64 14.85 13.69 -29.81
CA CYS A 64 15.21 14.76 -30.75
C CYS A 64 16.71 15.09 -30.74
N LEU A 65 17.37 15.05 -29.58
CA LEU A 65 18.79 15.38 -29.44
C LEU A 65 19.73 14.25 -29.88
N LEU A 66 19.33 12.99 -29.72
CA LEU A 66 20.22 11.83 -29.86
C LEU A 66 19.85 10.86 -30.98
N TRP A 67 18.71 11.06 -31.65
CA TRP A 67 18.21 10.22 -32.75
C TRP A 67 19.26 9.90 -33.82
N ASP A 68 20.04 10.91 -34.23
CA ASP A 68 21.05 10.79 -35.30
C ASP A 68 22.40 10.27 -34.78
N LYS A 69 22.61 10.27 -33.47
CA LYS A 69 23.93 10.03 -32.86
C LYS A 69 24.09 8.66 -32.24
N LEU A 70 23.01 8.06 -31.70
CA LEU A 70 23.06 6.75 -31.07
C LEU A 70 21.98 5.80 -31.60
N GLN A 71 22.36 4.55 -31.82
CA GLN A 71 21.39 3.51 -32.19
C GLN A 71 20.34 3.28 -31.09
N SER A 72 20.70 3.42 -29.81
CA SER A 72 19.77 3.28 -28.67
C SER A 72 18.66 4.34 -28.66
N TYR A 73 18.83 5.45 -29.39
CA TYR A 73 17.86 6.55 -29.48
C TYR A 73 17.25 6.68 -30.88
N LYS A 74 17.49 5.72 -31.77
CA LYS A 74 17.00 5.76 -33.16
C LYS A 74 15.49 5.57 -33.28
N SER A 75 14.80 5.02 -32.28
CA SER A 75 13.35 4.86 -32.31
C SER A 75 12.77 5.35 -31.00
N ALA A 76 11.57 5.93 -31.04
CA ALA A 76 10.88 6.36 -29.81
C ALA A 76 10.73 5.20 -28.81
N ILE A 77 10.51 3.96 -29.30
CA ILE A 77 10.46 2.75 -28.46
C ILE A 77 11.82 2.42 -27.87
N ALA A 78 12.90 2.52 -28.66
CA ALA A 78 14.26 2.25 -28.19
C ALA A 78 14.72 3.31 -27.17
N THR A 79 14.34 4.59 -27.38
CA THR A 79 14.54 5.66 -26.40
C THR A 79 13.77 5.36 -25.12
N PHE A 80 12.50 4.95 -25.21
CA PHE A 80 11.70 4.58 -24.05
C PHE A 80 12.35 3.46 -23.24
N GLU A 81 12.81 2.41 -23.91
CA GLU A 81 13.51 1.28 -23.29
C GLU A 81 14.80 1.73 -22.60
N THR A 82 15.62 2.52 -23.30
CA THR A 82 16.89 3.04 -22.78
C THR A 82 16.68 3.97 -21.58
N THR A 83 15.69 4.85 -21.65
CA THR A 83 15.37 5.84 -20.61
C THR A 83 14.75 5.16 -19.38
N THR A 84 13.95 4.10 -19.60
CA THR A 84 13.43 3.24 -18.52
C THR A 84 14.55 2.45 -17.86
N ALA A 85 15.42 1.78 -18.62
CA ALA A 85 16.59 1.09 -18.09
C ALA A 85 17.52 2.05 -17.32
N GLY A 86 17.64 3.27 -17.83
CA GLY A 86 18.24 4.42 -17.15
C GLY A 86 17.66 4.61 -15.77
N MET A 87 16.36 4.85 -15.63
CA MET A 87 15.72 5.04 -14.31
C MET A 87 15.97 3.90 -13.31
N LEU A 88 16.10 2.65 -13.78
CA LEU A 88 16.44 1.48 -12.97
C LEU A 88 17.93 1.41 -12.56
N GLY A 89 18.76 2.35 -13.00
CA GLY A 89 20.19 2.41 -12.70
C GLY A 89 21.09 1.65 -13.70
N LYS A 90 20.54 1.18 -14.82
CA LYS A 90 21.28 0.47 -15.86
C LYS A 90 21.52 1.39 -17.05
N PHE A 91 22.66 2.07 -17.07
CA PHE A 91 23.03 2.97 -18.17
C PHE A 91 24.54 3.04 -18.43
N VAL A 92 24.91 3.34 -19.68
CA VAL A 92 26.30 3.60 -20.11
C VAL A 92 26.43 5.09 -20.43
N VAL A 93 26.71 5.93 -19.42
CA VAL A 93 26.86 7.40 -19.65
C VAL A 93 28.09 7.73 -20.49
N ALA A 94 29.08 6.82 -20.52
CA ALA A 94 30.35 7.03 -21.20
C ALA A 94 30.17 7.37 -22.69
N ASP A 95 29.15 6.80 -23.33
CA ASP A 95 28.88 7.02 -24.75
C ASP A 95 28.13 8.34 -25.00
N MET A 96 27.26 8.75 -24.06
CA MET A 96 26.53 10.03 -24.10
C MET A 96 27.48 11.23 -23.98
N PHE A 97 28.44 11.16 -23.06
CA PHE A 97 29.38 12.25 -22.80
C PHE A 97 30.26 12.60 -24.00
N ARG A 98 30.55 11.62 -24.86
CA ARG A 98 31.42 11.81 -26.04
C ARG A 98 30.75 12.57 -27.19
N ILE A 99 29.42 12.66 -27.18
CA ILE A 99 28.65 13.13 -28.33
C ILE A 99 28.21 14.58 -28.14
N SER A 100 27.56 14.88 -27.01
CA SER A 100 27.06 16.23 -26.75
C SER A 100 26.95 16.47 -25.25
N MET A 101 27.59 17.56 -24.80
CA MET A 101 27.54 17.98 -23.41
C MET A 101 26.11 18.31 -22.96
N LEU A 102 25.30 18.93 -23.83
CA LEU A 102 23.91 19.29 -23.53
C LEU A 102 23.02 18.05 -23.34
N ALA A 103 23.17 17.05 -24.21
CA ALA A 103 22.45 15.78 -24.09
C ALA A 103 22.79 15.06 -22.78
N SER A 104 24.08 15.05 -22.42
CA SER A 104 24.55 14.42 -21.17
C SER A 104 24.01 15.13 -19.92
N ILE A 105 23.93 16.47 -19.93
CA ILE A 105 23.35 17.25 -18.82
C ILE A 105 21.85 16.94 -18.67
N ILE A 106 21.09 16.95 -19.77
CA ILE A 106 19.64 16.66 -19.75
C ILE A 106 19.39 15.22 -19.28
N PHE A 107 20.18 14.27 -19.79
CA PHE A 107 20.11 12.87 -19.36
C PHE A 107 20.42 12.72 -17.87
N MET A 108 21.45 13.39 -17.35
CA MET A 108 21.81 13.32 -15.94
C MET A 108 20.76 13.95 -15.03
N MET A 109 20.16 15.07 -15.44
CA MET A 109 19.02 15.67 -14.75
C MET A 109 17.83 14.71 -14.72
N PHE A 110 17.49 14.11 -15.85
CA PHE A 110 16.42 13.12 -15.94
C PHE A 110 16.67 11.92 -15.02
N MET A 111 17.90 11.41 -14.97
CA MET A 111 18.30 10.31 -14.11
C MET A 111 18.13 10.63 -12.62
N TYR A 112 18.62 11.80 -12.19
CA TYR A 112 18.51 12.25 -10.80
C TYR A 112 17.04 12.46 -10.41
N THR A 113 16.28 13.19 -11.25
CA THR A 113 14.85 13.42 -11.03
C THR A 113 14.04 12.12 -11.05
N GLY A 114 14.33 11.21 -11.98
CA GLY A 114 13.65 9.93 -12.16
C GLY A 114 13.86 8.99 -10.98
N THR A 115 15.10 8.75 -10.60
CA THR A 115 15.40 7.79 -9.52
C THR A 115 15.12 8.36 -8.13
N LEU A 116 15.39 9.64 -7.87
CA LEU A 116 15.24 10.21 -6.51
C LEU A 116 13.87 10.83 -6.24
N PHE A 117 13.19 11.37 -7.24
CA PHE A 117 11.88 11.97 -7.03
C PHE A 117 10.78 11.06 -7.56
N LEU A 118 10.81 10.66 -8.83
CA LEU A 118 9.68 9.91 -9.41
C LEU A 118 9.48 8.55 -8.74
N ILE A 119 10.54 7.73 -8.61
CA ILE A 119 10.43 6.41 -7.96
C ILE A 119 10.06 6.55 -6.48
N ASN A 120 10.70 7.48 -5.76
CA ASN A 120 10.46 7.62 -4.32
C ASN A 120 9.05 8.15 -4.01
N ILE A 121 8.52 9.07 -4.81
CA ILE A 121 7.13 9.54 -4.66
C ILE A 121 6.15 8.42 -5.01
N PHE A 122 6.41 7.63 -6.06
CA PHE A 122 5.58 6.48 -6.38
C PHE A 122 5.52 5.47 -5.22
N VAL A 123 6.67 5.12 -4.64
CA VAL A 123 6.75 4.22 -3.49
C VAL A 123 6.02 4.82 -2.28
N MET A 124 6.16 6.12 -2.03
CA MET A 124 5.45 6.81 -0.94
C MET A 124 3.93 6.69 -1.09
N ILE A 125 3.38 6.95 -2.28
CA ILE A 125 1.92 6.88 -2.51
C ILE A 125 1.41 5.46 -2.28
N VAL A 126 2.11 4.45 -2.82
CA VAL A 126 1.72 3.04 -2.64
C VAL A 126 1.78 2.65 -1.15
N LEU A 127 2.82 3.07 -0.43
CA LEU A 127 2.98 2.77 0.98
C LEU A 127 1.93 3.49 1.84
N PHE A 128 1.61 4.74 1.52
CA PHE A 128 0.57 5.52 2.19
C PHE A 128 -0.79 4.82 2.07
N GLU A 129 -1.19 4.43 0.86
CA GLU A 129 -2.46 3.74 0.66
C GLU A 129 -2.47 2.34 1.30
N PHE A 130 -1.32 1.66 1.33
CA PHE A 130 -1.18 0.40 2.07
C PHE A 130 -1.35 0.57 3.57
N GLU A 131 -0.79 1.64 4.16
CA GLU A 131 -0.99 1.95 5.57
C GLU A 131 -2.45 2.30 5.88
N GLN A 132 -3.11 3.07 5.01
CA GLN A 132 -4.54 3.39 5.17
C GLN A 132 -5.41 2.13 5.19
N VAL A 133 -5.22 1.23 4.21
CA VAL A 133 -6.02 -0.02 4.13
C VAL A 133 -5.66 -1.01 5.23
N ARG A 134 -4.42 -0.98 5.73
CA ARG A 134 -4.02 -1.78 6.88
C ARG A 134 -4.67 -1.31 8.18
N ASN A 135 -4.82 0.01 8.37
CA ASN A 135 -5.40 0.60 9.58
C ASN A 135 -6.94 0.56 9.60
N ASP A 136 -7.58 0.35 8.46
CA ASP A 136 -9.03 0.19 8.36
C ASP A 136 -9.49 -1.24 8.75
N SER A 137 -9.51 -1.50 10.06
CA SER A 137 -9.94 -2.78 10.66
C SER A 137 -11.40 -3.15 10.38
N SER A 138 -12.23 -2.20 9.92
CA SER A 138 -13.66 -2.38 9.71
C SER A 138 -14.02 -3.20 8.46
N ARG A 139 -13.14 -3.21 7.46
CA ARG A 139 -13.35 -3.92 6.18
C ARG A 139 -12.73 -5.32 6.19
N GLN A 140 -11.70 -5.52 7.00
CA GLN A 140 -11.08 -6.84 7.17
C GLN A 140 -12.04 -7.85 7.82
N THR A 141 -12.92 -7.41 8.71
CA THR A 141 -13.83 -8.29 9.48
C THR A 141 -14.86 -9.02 8.60
N ASN A 142 -15.35 -8.38 7.52
CA ASN A 142 -16.41 -8.95 6.67
C ASN A 142 -15.96 -10.18 5.85
N GLU A 143 -14.74 -10.14 5.30
CA GLU A 143 -14.15 -11.30 4.60
C GLU A 143 -13.73 -12.42 5.58
N TYR A 144 -13.36 -12.10 6.84
CA TYR A 144 -13.11 -13.13 7.87
C TYR A 144 -14.37 -13.87 8.29
N GLU A 145 -15.49 -13.16 8.42
CA GLU A 145 -16.77 -13.76 8.80
C GLU A 145 -17.21 -14.82 7.77
N LEU A 146 -16.99 -14.55 6.48
CA LEU A 146 -17.35 -15.48 5.40
C LEU A 146 -16.49 -16.77 5.42
N ILE A 147 -15.18 -16.66 5.65
CA ILE A 147 -14.27 -17.82 5.69
C ILE A 147 -14.55 -18.68 6.92
N ASP A 148 -14.79 -18.06 8.09
CA ASP A 148 -15.17 -18.78 9.31
C ASP A 148 -16.52 -19.50 9.13
N HIS A 149 -17.47 -18.86 8.45
CA HIS A 149 -18.74 -19.50 8.09
C HIS A 149 -18.57 -20.68 7.12
N ILE A 150 -17.73 -20.58 6.09
CA ILE A 150 -17.48 -21.67 5.16
C ILE A 150 -16.76 -22.82 5.85
N GLN A 151 -15.75 -22.53 6.69
CA GLN A 151 -15.02 -23.53 7.46
C GLN A 151 -15.96 -24.24 8.44
N THR A 152 -16.81 -23.49 9.14
CA THR A 152 -17.80 -24.03 10.08
C THR A 152 -18.86 -24.90 9.37
N LYS A 153 -19.35 -24.49 8.20
CA LYS A 153 -20.31 -25.26 7.39
C LYS A 153 -19.68 -26.53 6.80
N LEU A 154 -18.43 -26.46 6.36
CA LEU A 154 -17.68 -27.63 5.89
C LEU A 154 -17.47 -28.61 7.04
N LEU A 155 -16.91 -28.18 8.17
CA LEU A 155 -16.73 -29.01 9.38
C LEU A 155 -18.04 -29.65 9.85
N HIS A 156 -19.15 -28.92 9.82
CA HIS A 156 -20.48 -29.45 10.15
C HIS A 156 -20.98 -30.47 9.11
N SER A 157 -20.65 -30.29 7.82
CA SER A 157 -21.03 -31.21 6.75
C SER A 157 -20.17 -32.48 6.70
N VAL A 158 -18.95 -32.48 7.25
CA VAL A 158 -18.09 -33.68 7.31
C VAL A 158 -18.42 -34.58 8.51
N GLY A 159 -19.44 -34.27 9.32
CA GLY A 159 -19.96 -35.17 10.36
C GLY A 159 -19.04 -35.39 11.57
N MET A 160 -17.88 -34.74 11.65
CA MET A 160 -17.01 -34.78 12.83
C MET A 160 -17.40 -33.69 13.83
N PHE A 161 -18.45 -33.92 14.59
CA PHE A 161 -18.71 -33.21 15.85
C PHE A 161 -18.77 -34.21 17.00
N GLY A 162 -17.59 -34.60 17.48
CA GLY A 162 -17.43 -35.00 18.87
C GLY A 162 -17.42 -33.73 19.72
N ARG A 163 -18.40 -33.57 20.60
CA ARG A 163 -18.33 -32.58 21.69
C ARG A 163 -17.05 -32.86 22.47
N GLU A 164 -16.09 -31.94 22.50
CA GLU A 164 -15.31 -31.52 23.68
C GLU A 164 -14.14 -30.58 23.27
N ASN A 165 -14.12 -29.38 23.87
CA ASN A 165 -12.96 -28.48 24.03
C ASN A 165 -12.10 -28.08 22.80
N LEU A 166 -12.66 -27.34 21.84
CA LEU A 166 -11.84 -26.41 21.05
C LEU A 166 -11.76 -25.07 21.80
N PRO A 167 -10.57 -24.54 22.12
CA PRO A 167 -10.48 -23.18 22.63
C PRO A 167 -11.05 -22.26 21.55
N ALA A 168 -11.88 -21.31 21.97
CA ALA A 168 -12.36 -20.26 21.08
C ALA A 168 -11.14 -19.72 20.32
N CYS A 169 -11.12 -19.88 19.00
CA CYS A 169 -10.15 -19.19 18.16
C CYS A 169 -10.57 -17.72 18.19
N TYR A 170 -10.23 -17.05 19.30
CA TYR A 170 -10.49 -15.65 19.54
C TYR A 170 -9.53 -14.90 18.63
N VAL A 171 -9.99 -14.56 17.43
CA VAL A 171 -9.40 -13.44 16.71
C VAL A 171 -9.85 -12.21 17.49
N PRO A 172 -8.93 -11.44 18.10
CA PRO A 172 -9.33 -10.28 18.89
C PRO A 172 -10.00 -9.25 17.97
N ASP A 173 -11.32 -9.10 18.13
CA ASP A 173 -12.11 -8.00 17.57
C ASP A 173 -11.65 -6.71 18.26
N THR A 174 -10.57 -6.11 17.78
CA THR A 174 -9.98 -4.87 18.34
C THR A 174 -11.02 -3.76 18.52
N LEU A 175 -12.08 -3.77 17.71
CA LEU A 175 -13.18 -2.80 17.76
C LEU A 175 -14.17 -3.05 18.92
N LYS A 176 -14.47 -4.31 19.27
CA LYS A 176 -15.27 -4.64 20.46
C LYS A 176 -14.43 -4.48 21.72
N ASP A 177 -13.16 -4.89 21.66
CA ASP A 177 -12.23 -4.74 22.78
C ASP A 177 -11.98 -3.26 23.10
N CYS A 178 -11.88 -2.36 22.11
CA CYS A 178 -11.80 -0.91 22.35
C CYS A 178 -13.05 -0.34 23.04
N LYS A 179 -14.25 -0.69 22.58
CA LYS A 179 -15.51 -0.26 23.26
C LYS A 179 -15.60 -0.84 24.67
N HIS A 180 -15.17 -2.08 24.85
CA HIS A 180 -15.16 -2.71 26.16
C HIS A 180 -14.11 -2.06 27.08
N LEU A 181 -12.95 -1.67 26.55
CA LEU A 181 -11.94 -0.89 27.29
C LEU A 181 -12.50 0.48 27.68
N GLU A 182 -13.23 1.16 26.80
CA GLU A 182 -13.85 2.45 27.07
C GLU A 182 -14.94 2.36 28.15
N ILE A 183 -15.73 1.28 28.12
CA ILE A 183 -16.73 0.98 29.16
C ILE A 183 -16.05 0.58 30.48
N LEU A 184 -14.91 -0.11 30.42
CA LEU A 184 -14.14 -0.50 31.60
C LEU A 184 -13.41 0.70 32.21
N THR A 185 -12.83 1.62 31.43
CA THR A 185 -12.25 2.87 31.93
C THR A 185 -13.33 3.78 32.51
N ALA A 186 -14.50 3.87 31.87
CA ALA A 186 -15.65 4.60 32.40
C ALA A 186 -16.21 3.98 33.70
N LYS A 187 -16.22 2.64 33.80
CA LYS A 187 -16.59 1.95 35.05
C LYS A 187 -15.53 2.16 36.13
N GLN A 188 -14.24 2.05 35.80
CA GLN A 188 -13.15 2.29 36.75
C GLN A 188 -13.16 3.73 37.27
N ALA A 189 -13.45 4.73 36.42
CA ALA A 189 -13.62 6.12 36.85
C ALA A 189 -14.80 6.29 37.83
N LYS A 190 -15.92 5.59 37.61
CA LYS A 190 -17.07 5.57 38.55
C LYS A 190 -16.73 4.88 39.88
N TYR A 191 -15.96 3.79 39.87
CA TYR A 191 -15.48 3.14 41.09
C TYR A 191 -14.48 4.01 41.85
N PHE A 192 -13.58 4.70 41.14
CA PHE A 192 -12.62 5.64 41.71
C PHE A 192 -13.34 6.83 42.37
N GLN A 193 -14.37 7.39 41.72
CA GLN A 193 -15.16 8.47 42.29
C GLN A 193 -16.01 8.01 43.50
N LYS A 194 -16.50 6.76 43.51
CA LYS A 194 -17.28 6.20 44.63
C LYS A 194 -16.42 5.85 45.85
N ASN A 195 -15.16 5.46 45.65
CA ASN A 195 -14.19 5.20 46.72
C ASN A 195 -13.37 6.43 47.14
N LEU A 196 -13.44 7.55 46.42
CA LEU A 196 -12.87 8.83 46.87
C LEU A 196 -13.70 9.52 47.96
N ILE A 197 -14.97 9.14 48.10
CA ILE A 197 -15.89 9.67 49.12
C ILE A 197 -15.77 8.90 50.45
N CYS A 198 -15.01 7.80 50.49
CA CYS A 198 -14.77 7.00 51.69
C CYS A 198 -13.27 6.68 51.76
N GLY A 199 -12.54 7.40 52.63
CA GLY A 199 -11.11 7.60 52.52
C GLY A 199 -10.18 6.38 52.56
N CYS A 200 -8.97 6.62 52.05
CA CYS A 200 -7.71 5.88 52.21
C CYS A 200 -7.62 4.46 51.62
N VAL A 201 -7.14 4.34 50.37
CA VAL A 201 -6.28 3.20 49.98
C VAL A 201 -5.17 3.70 49.03
N LYS A 202 -3.92 3.53 49.46
CA LYS A 202 -2.70 3.65 48.64
C LYS A 202 -2.62 2.42 47.72
N PHE A 203 -2.50 2.59 46.41
CA PHE A 203 -1.97 1.54 45.55
C PHE A 203 -0.97 2.13 44.55
N SER A 204 0.26 1.64 44.65
CA SER A 204 1.41 1.98 43.82
C SER A 204 1.15 1.73 42.34
N THR A 205 1.41 2.73 41.52
CA THR A 205 1.86 2.53 40.14
C THR A 205 3.17 1.74 40.13
N PRO A 206 3.42 0.94 39.08
CA PRO A 206 4.54 1.36 38.24
C PRO A 206 4.29 1.20 36.73
N TYR A 207 5.01 2.04 35.99
CA TYR A 207 5.29 2.08 34.54
C TYR A 207 4.50 3.06 33.67
N LEU A 208 5.12 4.24 33.65
CA LEU A 208 5.00 5.40 32.79
C LEU A 208 5.47 5.10 31.34
N SER A 209 4.87 5.87 30.44
CA SER A 209 5.08 6.05 28.98
C SER A 209 6.47 6.59 28.59
N PRO A 210 6.84 6.73 27.29
CA PRO A 210 6.45 7.91 26.48
C PRO A 210 6.17 7.54 25.00
N GLY A 211 5.32 8.16 24.16
CA GLY A 211 4.90 9.56 24.02
C GLY A 211 5.36 10.07 22.65
N ILE A 212 4.47 10.18 21.65
CA ILE A 212 4.60 11.12 20.51
C ILE A 212 3.21 11.69 20.19
N PHE A 213 3.13 13.01 20.35
CA PHE A 213 2.07 13.95 20.00
C PHE A 213 1.65 13.86 18.53
N VAL A 214 0.35 13.95 18.25
CA VAL A 214 -0.16 14.74 17.11
C VAL A 214 -1.38 15.52 17.58
N GLU A 215 -1.13 16.81 17.78
CA GLU A 215 -2.09 17.89 17.86
C GLU A 215 -2.93 17.95 16.57
N THR A 216 -4.25 17.93 16.67
CA THR A 216 -5.12 18.54 15.65
C THR A 216 -6.36 19.15 16.31
N ASP A 217 -6.51 20.43 16.00
CA ASP A 217 -7.57 21.36 16.38
C ASP A 217 -8.99 20.78 16.32
N ALA A 218 -9.75 21.01 17.39
CA ALA A 218 -11.21 21.05 17.35
C ALA A 218 -11.68 22.51 17.51
N PRO A 219 -12.53 23.02 16.60
CA PRO A 219 -13.02 24.39 16.65
C PRO A 219 -14.24 24.56 17.56
N GLN A 220 -14.37 25.78 18.08
CA GLN A 220 -15.62 26.52 18.28
C GLN A 220 -16.65 26.00 19.31
N LYS A 221 -16.68 26.79 20.41
CA LYS A 221 -17.82 27.64 20.82
C LYS A 221 -18.76 27.08 21.90
N TYR A 222 -19.26 28.04 22.70
CA TYR A 222 -20.24 27.97 23.80
C TYR A 222 -19.63 27.50 25.14
N LEU A 223 -19.48 28.33 26.16
CA LEU A 223 -20.58 28.94 26.93
C LEU A 223 -20.11 30.26 27.61
N LYS A 224 -20.90 31.32 27.45
CA LYS A 224 -20.84 32.54 28.28
C LYS A 224 -21.21 32.19 29.72
N ILE A 225 -20.43 32.70 30.67
CA ILE A 225 -20.78 32.77 32.09
C ILE A 225 -20.96 34.26 32.39
N GLY A 226 -22.14 34.60 32.91
CA GLY A 226 -22.35 35.86 33.63
C GLY A 226 -21.84 35.75 35.06
#